data_AF-A0A6I4HUE8-F1
#
_entry.id   AF-A0A6I4HUE8-F1
#
_cell.length_a   1.000
_cell.length_b   1.000
_cell.length_c   1.000
_cell.angle_alpha   90.00
_cell.angle_beta   90.00
_cell.angle_gamma   90.00
#
_symmetry.space_group_name_H-M   'P 1'
#
loop_
_entity.id
_entity.type
_entity.pdbx_description
1 polymer ?
#
loop_
_entity_poly.entity_id
_entity_poly.type
_entity_poly.pdbx_seq_one_letter_code
_entity_poly.pdbx_strand_id
1 'polypeptide(L)'
;QGLSEDQKKTLQHCIQETEKLFNEKDEFGDAELERYHHFNVIFHDTIIEGAQNVALIQALAKNNQLPMASAQAITYDQNQALSEYRRLHYAHLQHCSIFDALVNRQAGRAETLMREHSSVVILGETLRNVLSA
;
A
#
# COMPACT_ATOMS: atom_id res chain seq x y z
N GLN A 1 2.73 19.82 -9.96
CA GLN A 1 4.00 19.34 -10.57
C GLN A 1 4.01 17.82 -10.50
N GLY A 2 4.89 17.13 -11.25
CA GLY A 2 5.04 15.66 -11.15
C GLY A 2 6.12 15.29 -10.13
N LEU A 3 6.30 13.98 -9.87
CA LEU A 3 7.34 13.47 -8.96
C LEU A 3 8.74 13.98 -9.34
N SER A 4 9.55 14.31 -8.33
CA SER A 4 10.99 14.54 -8.51
C SER A 4 11.71 13.22 -8.86
N GLU A 5 12.93 13.32 -9.40
CA GLU A 5 13.72 12.12 -9.69
C GLU A 5 14.08 11.33 -8.41
N ASP A 6 14.33 12.03 -7.30
CA ASP A 6 14.60 11.37 -6.02
C ASP A 6 13.36 10.63 -5.49
N GLN A 7 12.17 11.24 -5.60
CA GLN A 7 10.91 10.59 -5.23
C GLN A 7 10.66 9.34 -6.08
N LYS A 8 10.91 9.40 -7.40
CA LYS A 8 10.77 8.21 -8.26
C LYS A 8 11.70 7.08 -7.83
N LYS A 9 12.97 7.40 -7.53
CA LYS A 9 13.95 6.41 -7.05
C LYS A 9 13.52 5.78 -5.72
N THR A 10 13.05 6.58 -4.76
CA THR A 10 12.56 6.09 -3.47
C THR A 10 11.36 5.16 -3.63
N LEU A 11 10.36 5.55 -4.43
CA LEU A 11 9.18 4.71 -4.69
C LEU A 11 9.56 3.40 -5.39
N GLN A 12 10.43 3.48 -6.40
CA GLN A 12 10.92 2.31 -7.11
C GLN A 12 11.69 1.36 -6.18
N HIS A 13 12.53 1.90 -5.29
CA HIS A 13 13.26 1.11 -4.31
C HIS A 13 12.30 0.37 -3.35
N CYS A 14 11.28 1.05 -2.83
CA CYS A 14 10.27 0.41 -1.96
C CYS A 14 9.58 -0.77 -2.67
N ILE A 15 9.20 -0.60 -3.94
CA ILE A 15 8.61 -1.66 -4.76
C ILE A 15 9.59 -2.83 -4.91
N GLN A 16 10.86 -2.55 -5.25
CA GLN A 16 11.87 -3.59 -5.46
C GLN A 16 12.16 -4.39 -4.19
N GLU A 17 12.28 -3.74 -3.03
CA GLU A 17 12.54 -4.45 -1.77
C GLU A 17 11.32 -5.25 -1.31
N THR A 18 10.10 -4.72 -1.51
CA THR A 18 8.87 -5.44 -1.19
C THR A 18 8.68 -6.65 -2.11
N GLU A 19 8.99 -6.52 -3.40
CA GLU A 19 8.94 -7.61 -4.38
C GLU A 19 9.92 -8.75 -4.02
N LYS A 20 11.12 -8.43 -3.50
CA LYS A 20 12.05 -9.45 -3.01
C LYS A 20 11.45 -10.26 -1.87
N LEU A 21 10.77 -9.62 -0.92
CA LEU A 21 10.11 -10.32 0.19
C LEU A 21 9.11 -11.37 -0.31
N PHE A 22 8.29 -11.02 -1.30
CA PHE A 22 7.31 -11.94 -1.88
C PHE A 22 7.95 -13.06 -2.72
N ASN A 23 9.10 -12.82 -3.35
CA ASN A 23 9.81 -13.86 -4.12
C ASN A 23 10.62 -14.82 -3.23
N GLU A 24 11.05 -14.39 -2.04
CA GLU A 24 11.84 -15.22 -1.12
C GLU A 24 11.00 -16.11 -0.21
N LYS A 25 9.72 -15.77 0.00
CA LYS A 25 8.85 -16.38 1.00
C LYS A 25 7.42 -16.55 0.50
N ASP A 26 6.85 -17.71 0.77
CA ASP A 26 5.43 -18.02 0.50
C ASP A 26 4.49 -17.70 1.70
N GLU A 27 5.07 -17.31 2.84
CA GLU A 27 4.37 -16.87 4.05
C GLU A 27 5.20 -15.82 4.80
N PHE A 28 4.55 -14.91 5.54
CA PHE A 28 5.24 -13.85 6.28
C PHE A 28 5.20 -14.14 7.78
N GLY A 29 6.38 -14.23 8.40
CA GLY A 29 6.53 -14.13 9.84
C GLY A 29 6.73 -12.69 10.29
N ASP A 30 6.95 -12.49 11.59
CA ASP A 30 7.05 -11.14 12.18
C ASP A 30 8.15 -10.28 11.52
N ALA A 31 9.29 -10.88 11.16
CA ALA A 31 10.40 -10.17 10.51
C ALA A 31 10.10 -9.75 9.07
N GLU A 32 9.31 -10.54 8.33
CA GLU A 32 8.84 -10.18 6.99
C GLU A 32 7.79 -9.09 7.07
N LEU A 33 6.87 -9.17 8.04
CA LEU A 33 5.84 -8.16 8.28
C LEU A 33 6.44 -6.82 8.66
N GLU A 34 7.46 -6.80 9.53
CA GLU A 34 8.18 -5.58 9.90
C GLU A 34 8.85 -4.92 8.68
N ARG A 35 9.49 -5.73 7.82
CA ARG A 35 10.12 -5.23 6.59
C ARG A 35 9.11 -4.73 5.58
N TYR A 36 8.02 -5.46 5.36
CA TYR A 36 6.91 -5.01 4.51
C TYR A 36 6.36 -3.68 5.01
N HIS A 37 6.07 -3.57 6.32
CA HIS A 37 5.55 -2.35 6.94
C HIS A 37 6.52 -1.17 6.76
N HIS A 38 7.82 -1.39 6.94
CA HIS A 38 8.83 -0.36 6.75
C HIS A 38 8.78 0.28 5.35
N PHE A 39 8.81 -0.54 4.28
CA PHE A 39 8.75 -0.03 2.91
C PHE A 39 7.37 0.53 2.53
N ASN A 40 6.30 -0.02 3.12
CA ASN A 40 4.94 0.50 2.94
C ASN A 40 4.81 1.95 3.46
N VAL A 41 5.37 2.23 4.65
CA VAL A 41 5.39 3.58 5.23
C VAL A 41 6.17 4.54 4.33
N ILE A 42 7.40 4.18 3.94
CA ILE A 42 8.23 5.04 3.08
C ILE A 42 7.53 5.34 1.75
N PHE A 43 6.86 4.35 1.14
CA PHE A 43 6.14 4.53 -0.11
C PHE A 43 5.03 5.59 0.02
N HIS A 44 4.18 5.48 1.05
CA HIS A 44 3.09 6.44 1.26
C HIS A 44 3.60 7.83 1.62
N ASP A 45 4.59 7.94 2.51
CA ASP A 45 5.17 9.22 2.92
C ASP A 45 5.77 9.95 1.70
N THR A 46 6.47 9.23 0.83
CA THR A 46 7.05 9.80 -0.40
C THR A 46 5.97 10.36 -1.35
N ILE A 47 4.82 9.68 -1.48
CA ILE A 47 3.68 10.19 -2.27
C ILE A 47 3.09 11.45 -1.64
N ILE A 48 2.94 11.47 -0.32
CA ILE A 48 2.37 12.60 0.43
C ILE A 48 3.27 13.84 0.28
N GLU A 49 4.58 13.68 0.43
CA GLU A 49 5.56 14.75 0.25
C GLU A 49 5.55 15.31 -1.18
N GLY A 50 5.42 14.43 -2.18
CA GLY A 50 5.34 14.82 -3.60
C GLY A 50 4.08 15.60 -3.99
N ALA A 51 3.00 15.46 -3.24
CA ALA A 51 1.73 16.10 -3.58
C ALA A 51 1.69 17.61 -3.33
N GLN A 52 2.62 18.18 -2.55
CA GLN A 52 2.75 19.63 -2.21
C GLN A 52 1.45 20.39 -1.86
N ASN A 53 0.36 19.69 -1.56
CA ASN A 53 -0.90 20.26 -1.11
C ASN A 53 -1.47 19.41 0.04
N VAL A 54 -0.72 19.43 1.14
CA VAL A 54 -1.05 18.77 2.40
C VAL A 54 -2.45 19.17 2.89
N ALA A 55 -2.93 20.39 2.61
CA ALA A 55 -4.27 20.84 2.98
C ALA A 55 -5.40 20.11 2.20
N LEU A 56 -5.20 19.80 0.92
CA LEU A 56 -6.17 19.05 0.11
C LEU A 56 -6.18 17.56 0.48
N ILE A 57 -5.01 16.98 0.73
CA ILE A 57 -4.88 15.59 1.18
C ILE A 57 -5.41 15.42 2.62
N GLN A 58 -5.17 16.37 3.52
CA GLN A 58 -5.75 16.33 4.87
C GLN A 58 -7.26 16.57 4.89
N ALA A 59 -7.79 17.39 3.98
CA ALA A 59 -9.24 17.53 3.80
C ALA A 59 -9.87 16.23 3.26
N LEU A 60 -9.17 15.52 2.37
CA LEU A 60 -9.58 14.19 1.90
C LEU A 60 -9.37 13.10 2.98
N ALA A 61 -8.33 13.19 3.80
CA ALA A 61 -8.04 12.26 4.89
C ALA A 61 -8.92 12.44 6.13
N LYS A 62 -9.50 13.64 6.32
CA LYS A 62 -10.58 13.89 7.28
C LYS A 62 -11.95 13.40 6.80
N ASN A 63 -12.16 13.30 5.49
CA ASN A 63 -13.43 12.86 4.89
C ASN A 63 -13.44 11.36 4.55
N ASN A 64 -12.28 10.80 4.24
CA ASN A 64 -12.01 9.37 4.08
C ASN A 64 -10.90 8.98 5.03
N GLN A 65 -11.13 7.99 5.89
CA GLN A 65 -10.27 7.53 6.99
C GLN A 65 -8.85 7.11 6.56
N LEU A 66 -8.01 8.06 6.14
CA LEU A 66 -6.65 7.83 5.65
C LEU A 66 -5.51 7.97 6.68
N PRO A 67 -5.74 7.78 7.99
CA PRO A 67 -4.65 7.38 8.89
C PRO A 67 -4.86 6.01 9.56
N MET A 68 -5.88 5.24 9.18
CA MET A 68 -6.15 3.91 9.79
C MET A 68 -5.64 2.73 8.93
N ALA A 69 -5.41 2.93 7.63
CA ALA A 69 -4.92 1.86 6.75
C ALA A 69 -3.47 1.44 7.04
N SER A 70 -2.61 2.35 7.51
CA SER A 70 -1.26 1.99 7.99
C SER A 70 -1.28 1.24 9.32
N ALA A 71 -2.31 1.44 10.15
CA ALA A 71 -2.46 0.77 11.44
C ALA A 71 -3.08 -0.63 11.34
N GLN A 72 -3.80 -0.97 10.25
CA GLN A 72 -4.40 -2.30 10.09
C GLN A 72 -3.47 -3.38 9.51
N ALA A 73 -2.25 -3.01 9.07
CA ALA A 73 -1.18 -3.99 8.85
C ALA A 73 -0.85 -4.80 10.12
N ILE A 74 -1.30 -4.32 11.29
CA ILE A 74 -1.09 -4.91 12.62
C ILE A 74 -2.05 -6.09 12.91
N THR A 75 -3.04 -6.37 12.06
CA THR A 75 -3.90 -7.56 12.19
C THR A 75 -3.55 -8.61 11.13
N TYR A 76 -2.29 -9.06 11.09
CA TYR A 76 -1.94 -10.29 10.39
C TYR A 76 -2.46 -11.47 11.24
N ASP A 77 -3.57 -12.08 10.81
CA ASP A 77 -4.11 -13.25 11.48
C ASP A 77 -3.26 -14.48 11.12
N GLN A 78 -2.41 -14.92 12.06
CA GLN A 78 -1.57 -16.10 11.88
C GLN A 78 -2.40 -17.38 11.61
N ASN A 79 -3.67 -17.45 12.05
CA ASN A 79 -4.55 -18.58 11.74
C ASN A 79 -5.02 -18.56 10.27
N GLN A 80 -4.81 -17.46 9.55
CA GLN A 80 -5.17 -17.26 8.15
C GLN A 80 -4.00 -16.70 7.33
N ALA A 81 -2.78 -17.09 7.70
CA ALA A 81 -1.52 -16.57 7.12
C ALA A 81 -1.51 -16.54 5.58
N LEU A 82 -2.03 -17.58 4.91
CA LEU A 82 -2.14 -17.63 3.45
C LEU A 82 -3.10 -16.57 2.86
N SER A 83 -4.21 -16.29 3.52
CA SER A 83 -5.16 -15.26 3.08
C SER A 83 -4.56 -13.86 3.25
N GLU A 84 -3.91 -13.65 4.39
CA GLU A 84 -3.27 -12.37 4.73
C GLU A 84 -2.06 -12.09 3.84
N TYR A 85 -1.23 -13.10 3.55
CA TYR A 85 -0.13 -13.00 2.58
C TYR A 85 -0.64 -12.54 1.20
N ARG A 86 -1.71 -13.19 0.68
CA ARG A 86 -2.32 -12.80 -0.60
C ARG A 86 -2.87 -11.38 -0.58
N ARG A 87 -3.47 -10.95 0.54
CA ARG A 87 -3.97 -9.59 0.70
C ARG A 87 -2.84 -8.55 0.64
N LEU A 88 -1.73 -8.81 1.33
CA LEU A 88 -0.55 -7.93 1.30
C LEU A 88 0.09 -7.91 -0.09
N HIS A 89 0.16 -9.07 -0.76
CA HIS A 89 0.67 -9.15 -2.13
C HIS A 89 -0.21 -8.34 -3.10
N TYR A 90 -1.54 -8.41 -2.96
CA TYR A 90 -2.47 -7.58 -3.75
C TYR A 90 -2.23 -6.08 -3.54
N ALA A 91 -2.02 -5.66 -2.28
CA ALA A 91 -1.69 -4.27 -1.95
C ALA A 91 -0.40 -3.81 -2.65
N HIS A 92 0.63 -4.66 -2.66
CA HIS A 92 1.90 -4.40 -3.34
C HIS A 92 1.75 -4.28 -4.87
N LEU A 93 0.93 -5.14 -5.51
CA LEU A 93 0.65 -5.01 -6.94
C LEU A 93 -0.09 -3.68 -7.27
N GLN A 94 -0.93 -3.20 -6.37
CA GLN A 94 -1.54 -1.89 -6.50
C GLN A 94 -0.49 -0.76 -6.38
N HIS A 95 0.51 -0.87 -5.50
CA HIS A 95 1.63 0.09 -5.46
C HIS A 95 2.36 0.20 -6.80
N CYS A 96 2.60 -0.93 -7.46
CA CYS A 96 3.20 -0.94 -8.79
C CYS A 96 2.35 -0.15 -9.81
N SER A 97 1.04 -0.33 -9.77
CA SER A 97 0.10 0.38 -10.65
C SER A 97 0.00 1.88 -10.32
N ILE A 98 0.06 2.24 -9.04
CA ILE A 98 0.08 3.63 -8.58
C ILE A 98 1.36 4.33 -9.04
N PHE A 99 2.51 3.67 -8.87
CA PHE A 99 3.80 4.20 -9.33
C PHE A 99 3.81 4.44 -10.85
N ASP A 100 3.33 3.48 -11.64
CA ASP A 100 3.18 3.64 -13.10
C ASP A 100 2.32 4.86 -13.45
N ALA A 101 1.15 5.02 -12.80
CA ALA A 101 0.29 6.17 -13.02
C ALA A 101 0.96 7.50 -12.65
N LEU A 102 1.72 7.54 -11.56
CA LEU A 102 2.44 8.74 -11.12
C LEU A 102 3.58 9.12 -12.08
N VAL A 103 4.37 8.14 -12.53
CA VAL A 103 5.47 8.34 -13.50
C VAL A 103 4.93 8.87 -14.83
N ASN A 104 3.80 8.31 -15.28
CA ASN A 104 3.12 8.74 -16.52
C ASN A 104 2.25 9.99 -16.35
N ARG A 105 2.27 10.65 -15.17
CA ARG A 105 1.51 11.89 -14.87
C ARG A 105 -0.01 11.74 -15.02
N GLN A 106 -0.54 10.54 -14.79
CA GLN A 106 -1.96 10.20 -14.88
C GLN A 106 -2.65 10.45 -13.53
N ALA A 107 -2.76 11.70 -13.11
CA ALA A 107 -3.21 12.07 -11.76
C ALA A 107 -4.58 11.46 -11.37
N GLY A 108 -5.58 11.49 -12.27
CA GLY A 108 -6.90 10.90 -11.99
C GLY A 108 -6.89 9.38 -11.84
N ARG A 109 -6.02 8.69 -12.58
CA ARG A 109 -5.80 7.23 -12.42
C ARG A 109 -5.12 6.95 -11.09
N ALA A 110 -4.06 7.70 -10.75
CA ALA A 110 -3.36 7.56 -9.49
C ALA A 110 -4.29 7.79 -8.28
N GLU A 111 -5.17 8.81 -8.34
CA GLU A 111 -6.17 9.05 -7.30
C GLU A 111 -7.16 7.89 -7.14
N THR A 112 -7.70 7.39 -8.26
CA THR A 112 -8.65 6.26 -8.25
C THR A 112 -8.00 5.02 -7.64
N LEU A 113 -6.78 4.70 -8.06
CA LEU A 113 -6.01 3.56 -7.54
C LEU A 113 -5.72 3.72 -6.04
N MET A 114 -5.33 4.90 -5.57
CA MET A 114 -5.10 5.16 -4.14
C MET A 114 -6.37 4.99 -3.30
N ARG A 115 -7.53 5.41 -3.82
CA ARG A 115 -8.83 5.24 -3.16
C ARG A 115 -9.26 3.78 -3.10
N GLU A 116 -9.02 3.03 -4.16
CA GLU A 116 -9.25 1.58 -4.16
C GLU A 116 -8.31 0.89 -3.17
N HIS A 117 -7.03 1.26 -3.18
CA HIS A 117 -6.00 0.72 -2.32
C HIS A 117 -6.30 0.90 -0.83
N SER A 118 -6.87 2.04 -0.41
CA SER A 118 -7.29 2.21 0.99
C SER A 118 -8.38 1.21 1.43
N SER A 119 -9.09 0.60 0.48
CA SER A 119 -10.14 -0.40 0.76
C SER A 119 -9.61 -1.83 0.89
N VAL A 120 -8.32 -2.07 0.66
CA VAL A 120 -7.69 -3.40 0.83
C VAL A 120 -7.86 -3.92 2.26
N VAL A 121 -8.00 -3.03 3.24
CA VAL A 121 -8.33 -3.38 4.63
C VAL A 121 -9.67 -4.15 4.73
N ILE A 122 -10.68 -3.71 3.98
CA ILE A 122 -12.03 -4.30 3.96
C ILE A 122 -12.04 -5.65 3.22
N LEU A 123 -11.12 -5.84 2.27
CA LEU A 123 -10.98 -7.10 1.54
C LEU A 123 -10.65 -8.27 2.48
N GLY A 124 -9.86 -8.04 3.53
CA GLY A 124 -9.57 -9.08 4.53
C GLY A 124 -10.83 -9.57 5.26
N GLU A 125 -11.73 -8.65 5.63
CA GLU A 125 -12.99 -9.00 6.28
C GLU A 125 -13.97 -9.67 5.31
N THR A 126 -14.04 -9.19 4.07
CA THR A 126 -14.90 -9.78 3.03
C THR A 126 -14.45 -11.20 2.69
N LEU A 127 -13.14 -11.42 2.50
CA LEU A 127 -12.59 -12.75 2.24
C LEU A 127 -12.86 -13.71 3.39
N ARG A 128 -12.70 -13.25 4.64
CA ARG A 128 -13.06 -14.05 5.82
C ARG A 128 -14.51 -14.49 5.75
N ASN A 129 -15.45 -13.56 5.56
CA ASN A 129 -16.88 -13.86 5.55
C ASN A 129 -17.30 -14.78 4.40
N VAL A 130 -16.70 -14.63 3.21
CA VAL A 130 -17.02 -15.45 2.03
C VAL A 130 -16.44 -16.86 2.14
N LEU A 131 -15.21 -17.00 2.67
CA LEU A 131 -14.53 -18.30 2.77
C LEU A 131 -14.93 -19.09 4.03
N SER A 132 -15.53 -18.45 5.03
CA SER A 132 -16.09 -19.11 6.21
C SER A 132 -17.54 -19.59 6.05
N ALA A 133 -18.18 -19.31 4.91
CA ALA A 133 -19.55 -19.71 4.58
C ALA A 133 -19.57 -21.02 3.77
#